data_AF-A0A6V7UPX7-F1
#
_entry.id   AF-A0A6V7UPX7-F1
#
_cell.length_a   1.000
_cell.length_b   1.000
_cell.length_c   1.000
_cell.angle_alpha   90.00
_cell.angle_beta   90.00
_cell.angle_gamma   90.00
#
_symmetry.space_group_name_H-M   'P 1'
#
loop_
_entity.id
_entity.type
_entity.pdbx_description
1 polymer ?
#
loop_
_entity_poly.entity_id
_entity_poly.type
_entity_poly.pdbx_seq_one_letter_code
_entity_poly.pdbx_strand_id
1 'polypeptide(L)' 'MVPVIIFEFSDSPNFKLNERAEKIKIKPLNGVNFINYQITNIYNPKLRFSFCNEESIEDGSTGCILIRKIKSKI' A
#
# COMPACT_ATOMS: atom_id res chain seq x y z
N MET A 1 -6.12 -9.53 17.04
CA MET A 1 -5.95 -9.62 15.57
C MET A 1 -6.14 -8.22 14.99
N VAL A 2 -5.26 -7.74 14.10
CA VAL A 2 -5.47 -6.45 13.42
C VAL A 2 -6.34 -6.72 12.19
N PRO A 3 -7.47 -6.02 12.00
CA PRO A 3 -8.28 -6.19 10.81
C PRO A 3 -7.46 -5.83 9.55
N VAL A 4 -7.51 -6.70 8.55
CA VAL A 4 -6.85 -6.54 7.25
C VAL A 4 -7.95 -6.40 6.19
N ILE A 5 -7.78 -5.45 5.28
CA ILE A 5 -8.62 -5.33 4.08
C ILE A 5 -7.71 -5.64 2.90
N ILE A 6 -8.14 -6.53 2.02
CA ILE A 6 -7.41 -6.93 0.80
C ILE A 6 -8.27 -6.55 -0.40
N PHE A 7 -7.66 -5.88 -1.37
CA PHE A 7 -8.24 -5.62 -2.67
C PHE A 7 -7.41 -6.36 -3.72
N GLU A 8 -8.03 -7.34 -4.36
CA GLU A 8 -7.46 -8.07 -5.51
C GLU A 8 -8.08 -7.49 -6.78
N PHE A 9 -7.24 -7.22 -7.77
CA PHE A 9 -7.69 -6.62 -9.02
C PHE A 9 -7.45 -7.60 -10.17
N SER A 10 -8.51 -7.95 -10.90
CA SER A 10 -8.41 -8.82 -12.08
C SER A 10 -7.76 -8.12 -13.28
N ASP A 11 -7.91 -6.80 -13.38
CA ASP A 11 -7.45 -6.00 -14.54
C ASP A 11 -6.17 -5.19 -14.25
N SER A 12 -5.51 -5.46 -13.12
CA SER A 12 -4.24 -4.87 -12.69
C SER A 12 -4.11 -3.36 -12.91
N PRO A 13 -4.95 -2.52 -12.26
CA PRO A 13 -4.97 -1.08 -12.50
C PRO A 13 -3.65 -0.43 -12.08
N ASN A 14 -3.33 0.69 -12.72
CA ASN A 14 -2.16 1.49 -12.34
C ASN A 14 -2.56 2.42 -11.17
N PHE A 15 -2.22 2.04 -9.93
CA PHE A 15 -2.66 2.72 -8.72
C PHE A 15 -1.52 3.48 -8.03
N LYS A 16 -1.36 4.76 -8.36
CA LYS A 16 -0.32 5.61 -7.77
C LYS A 16 -0.84 6.35 -6.53
N LEU A 17 -0.38 5.93 -5.36
CA LEU A 17 -0.72 6.52 -4.04
C LEU A 17 0.29 7.58 -3.55
N ASN A 18 1.30 7.88 -4.36
CA ASN A 18 2.45 8.72 -4.02
C ASN A 18 2.09 10.14 -3.53
N GLU A 19 0.98 10.73 -3.98
CA GLU A 19 0.61 12.10 -3.59
C GLU A 19 0.20 12.25 -2.11
N ARG A 20 -0.29 11.18 -1.48
CA ARG A 20 -0.76 11.20 -0.07
C ARG A 20 0.00 10.25 0.84
N ALA A 21 1.00 9.57 0.30
CA ALA A 21 1.78 8.61 1.04
C ALA A 21 3.01 9.25 1.68
N GLU A 22 3.22 8.92 2.94
CA GLU A 22 4.48 9.18 3.64
C GLU A 22 5.32 7.90 3.70
N LYS A 23 6.64 8.07 3.84
CA LYS A 23 7.59 6.97 4.11
C LYS A 23 7.48 5.80 3.12
N ILE A 24 7.41 6.12 1.84
CA ILE A 24 7.34 5.15 0.75
C ILE A 24 8.60 4.28 0.79
N LYS A 25 8.41 2.95 0.85
CA LYS A 25 9.50 1.97 0.76
C LYS A 25 9.23 1.04 -0.41
N ILE A 26 10.19 0.95 -1.32
CA ILE A 26 10.11 0.08 -2.48
C ILE A 26 11.12 -1.04 -2.27
N LYS A 27 10.67 -2.29 -2.40
CA LYS A 27 11.54 -3.47 -2.40
C LYS A 27 11.27 -4.30 -3.66
N PRO A 28 12.21 -4.37 -4.61
CA PRO A 28 12.08 -5.25 -5.77
C PRO A 28 12.34 -6.71 -5.38
N LEU A 29 11.56 -7.63 -5.93
CA LEU A 29 11.76 -9.07 -5.83
C LEU A 29 11.04 -9.78 -6.99
N ASN A 30 11.75 -10.64 -7.73
CA ASN A 30 11.20 -11.49 -8.81
C ASN A 30 10.35 -10.74 -9.85
N GLY A 31 10.81 -9.59 -10.35
CA GLY A 31 10.07 -8.81 -11.36
C GLY A 31 8.93 -7.95 -10.80
N VAL A 32 8.74 -7.95 -9.48
CA VAL A 32 7.69 -7.19 -8.79
C VAL A 32 8.30 -6.22 -7.79
N ASN A 33 7.78 -5.00 -7.76
CA ASN A 33 7.99 -4.01 -6.72
C ASN A 33 6.96 -4.18 -5.60
N PHE A 34 7.44 -4.50 -4.41
CA PHE A 34 6.63 -4.43 -3.19
C PHE A 34 6.72 -3.01 -2.64
N ILE A 35 5.68 -2.21 -2.85
CA ILE A 35 5.66 -0.81 -2.45
C ILE A 35 4.83 -0.65 -1.18
N ASN A 36 5.48 -0.25 -0.10
CA ASN A 36 4.81 0.05 1.16
C ASN A 36 4.62 1.55 1.32
N TYR A 37 3.37 1.98 1.48
CA TYR A 37 2.98 3.35 1.79
C TYR A 37 2.47 3.44 3.22
N GLN A 38 2.83 4.51 3.93
CA GLN A 38 2.15 4.89 5.15
C GLN A 38 1.16 6.01 4.81
N ILE A 39 -0.13 5.77 5.03
CA ILE A 39 -1.18 6.75 4.77
C ILE A 39 -1.81 7.19 6.09
N THR A 40 -2.02 8.49 6.22
CA THR A 40 -2.67 9.11 7.37
C THR A 40 -4.13 9.40 7.04
N ASN A 41 -5.05 9.13 7.96
CA ASN A 41 -6.46 9.43 7.77
C ASN A 41 -6.73 10.94 7.83
N ILE A 42 -7.47 11.47 6.86
CA ILE A 42 -7.75 12.92 6.75
C ILE A 42 -8.66 13.45 7.87
N TYR A 43 -9.52 12.61 8.43
CA TYR A 43 -10.45 12.96 9.52
C TYR A 43 -9.84 12.67 10.90
N ASN A 44 -8.83 11.81 10.98
CA ASN A 44 -8.13 11.48 12.22
C ASN A 44 -6.63 11.22 11.96
N PRO A 45 -5.77 12.26 12.06
CA PRO A 45 -4.34 12.11 11.79
C PRO A 45 -3.57 11.16 12.71
N LYS A 46 -4.16 10.78 13.86
CA LYS A 46 -3.59 9.77 14.77
C LYS A 46 -3.79 8.34 14.23
N LEU A 47 -4.70 8.15 13.29
CA LEU A 47 -4.97 6.87 12.65
C LEU A 47 -4.09 6.72 11.40
N ARG A 48 -3.21 5.71 11.43
CA ARG A 48 -2.28 5.41 10.34
C ARG A 48 -2.54 4.02 9.76
N PHE A 49 -2.37 3.92 8.46
CA PHE A 49 -2.53 2.68 7.70
C PHE A 49 -1.24 2.36 6.95
N SER A 50 -0.95 1.07 6.82
CA SER A 50 0.07 0.52 5.93
C SER A 50 -0.63 -0.02 4.70
N PHE A 51 -0.28 0.50 3.54
CA PHE A 51 -0.70 -0.03 2.25
C PHE A 51 0.50 -0.74 1.63
N CYS A 52 0.33 -1.96 1.15
CA CYS A 52 1.34 -2.71 0.41
C CYS A 52 0.80 -3.01 -0.98
N ASN A 53 1.43 -2.46 -2.00
CA ASN A 53 1.12 -2.73 -3.40
C ASN A 53 2.13 -3.73 -3.95
N GLU A 54 1.65 -4.64 -4.79
CA GLU A 54 2.47 -5.48 -5.64
C GLU A 54 2.39 -4.93 -7.06
N GLU A 55 3.45 -4.22 -7.48
CA GLU A 55 3.52 -3.52 -8.76
C GLU A 55 4.51 -4.23 -9.70
N SER A 56 4.09 -4.55 -10.91
CA SER A 56 4.97 -5.10 -11.95
C SER A 56 6.05 -4.10 -12.33
N ILE A 57 7.31 -4.54 -12.40
CA ILE A 57 8.43 -3.69 -12.83
C ILE A 57 8.35 -3.36 -14.32
N GLU A 58 7.73 -4.23 -15.13
CA GLU A 58 7.70 -4.10 -16.59
C GLU A 58 6.77 -2.99 -17.06
N ASP A 59 5.59 -2.86 -16.43
CA ASP A 59 4.52 -1.97 -16.89
C ASP A 59 3.91 -1.09 -15.78
N GLY A 60 4.33 -1.28 -14.52
CA GLY A 60 3.80 -0.54 -13.38
C GLY A 60 2.36 -0.93 -13.01
N SER A 61 1.85 -2.07 -13.49
CA SER A 61 0.51 -2.55 -13.16
C SER A 61 0.45 -3.09 -11.74
N THR A 62 -0.64 -2.84 -11.01
CA THR A 62 -0.80 -3.30 -9.62
C THR A 62 -1.72 -4.51 -9.54
N GLY A 63 -1.18 -5.68 -9.17
CA GLY A 63 -1.97 -6.90 -9.05
C GLY A 63 -2.72 -7.02 -7.72
N CYS A 64 -2.15 -6.48 -6.64
CA CYS A 64 -2.70 -6.61 -5.29
C CYS A 64 -2.43 -5.37 -4.44
N ILE A 65 -3.42 -4.98 -3.64
CA ILE A 65 -3.26 -3.97 -2.58
C ILE A 65 -3.71 -4.56 -1.25
N LEU A 66 -2.81 -4.49 -0.28
CA LEU A 66 -3.08 -4.95 1.07
C LEU A 66 -3.03 -3.80 2.07
N ILE A 67 -4.11 -3.62 2.84
CA ILE A 67 -4.27 -2.52 3.80
C ILE A 67 -4.32 -3.06 5.23
N ARG A 68 -3.44 -2.54 6.09
CA ARG A 68 -3.38 -2.89 7.52
C ARG A 68 -3.46 -1.62 8.37
N LYS A 69 -4.24 -1.63 9.44
CA LYS A 69 -4.18 -0.58 10.47
C LYS A 69 -2.88 -0.71 11.26
N ILE A 70 -2.10 0.37 11.37
CA ILE A 70 -0.91 0.39 12.23
C ILE A 70 -1.39 0.68 13.66
N LYS A 71 -1.05 -0.19 14.62
CA LYS A 71 -1.26 0.15 16.04
C LYS A 71 -0.34 1.32 16.39
N SER A 72 -0.91 2.49 16.65
CA SER A 72 -0.18 3.55 17.33
C SER A 72 0.17 3.03 18.73
N LYS A 73 1.45 2.99 19.09
CA LYS A 73 1.83 2.93 20.50
C LYS A 73 1.32 4.23 21.11
N ILE A 74 0.33 4.12 22.00
CA ILE A 74 -0.02 5.16 22.96
C ILE A 74 0.96 5.00 24.12
#